data_AF-A0A6P6KQ67-F1
#
_entry.id   AF-A0A6P6KQ67-F1
#
_cell.length_a   1.000
_cell.length_b   1.000
_cell.length_c   1.000
_cell.angle_alpha   90.00
_cell.angle_beta   90.00
_cell.angle_gamma   90.00
#
_symmetry.space_group_name_H-M   'P 1'
#
loop_
_entity.id
_entity.type
_entity.pdbx_description
1 polymer ?
#
loop_
_entity_poly.entity_id
_entity_poly.type
_entity_poly.pdbx_seq_one_letter_code
_entity_poly.pdbx_strand_id
1 'polypeptide(L)'
;MASNSSSSSSAQQRLRIIAGHLQKRIEDEHPRVAAQECKAETPRSNPSSTTPVPKRRQEIMKWNGWGYSDSRFLFNKKGQAEFTGKRYRLSGLILPSLKDWFEGTFGANLQHKSPATPTVNLSAVAPPNLNEPFIKDLKAAAVAVSHDPEDRVFRAHGHCLHEIFALREGRIGRVPDMVVWPSCQSDVEKIVELACKHNVCLIPYGGGTSVSSALECPHEETRSIVSLDTSQMNRILWIDEKNLTAHVEAGIIGQDLERQLNERGYCTGHEPDSMEFSSLGGWVATRASGMKKNIYGNIEDLVVHIKMVTPRGVIEKSCLGPRMSTGPDIHHFILGSEGTLGVVTEVTMKIRPIPEYQKYGSVVFPNFQQGVACLREVARQRCAPASIRLMDNEQFQFGEFSFFIHVLWNIKDILKNLYTALLQ
;
A
#
# COMPACT_ATOMS: atom_id res chain seq x y z
N MET A 1 47.86 23.11 -46.93
CA MET A 1 47.67 21.65 -46.90
C MET A 1 48.18 21.13 -45.56
N ALA A 2 47.30 20.91 -44.59
CA ALA A 2 47.51 20.05 -43.41
C ALA A 2 46.27 20.12 -42.51
N SER A 3 45.32 19.18 -42.68
CA SER A 3 44.31 18.86 -41.67
C SER A 3 43.56 17.58 -42.07
N ASN A 4 44.13 16.41 -41.80
CA ASN A 4 43.36 15.15 -41.87
C ASN A 4 43.94 13.96 -41.06
N SER A 5 44.87 14.19 -40.12
CA SER A 5 45.54 13.09 -39.40
C SER A 5 45.03 12.81 -37.98
N SER A 6 44.12 13.63 -37.41
CA SER A 6 43.68 13.46 -36.00
C SER A 6 42.38 12.68 -35.81
N SER A 7 41.50 12.60 -36.81
CA SER A 7 40.20 11.91 -36.68
C SER A 7 40.33 10.38 -36.84
N SER A 8 41.28 9.92 -37.66
CA SER A 8 41.49 8.51 -37.99
C SER A 8 42.04 7.68 -36.82
N SER A 9 42.89 8.26 -35.95
CA SER A 9 43.48 7.52 -34.83
C SER A 9 42.47 7.23 -33.71
N SER A 10 41.52 8.16 -33.47
CA SER A 10 40.48 7.96 -32.45
C SER A 10 39.48 6.87 -32.83
N ALA A 11 39.18 6.71 -34.14
CA ALA A 11 38.29 5.68 -34.65
C ALA A 11 38.93 4.29 -34.55
N GLN A 12 40.22 4.17 -34.86
CA GLN A 12 40.97 2.91 -34.72
C GLN A 12 41.11 2.49 -33.25
N GLN A 13 41.24 3.44 -32.33
CA GLN A 13 41.32 3.14 -30.90
C GLN A 13 39.97 2.65 -30.33
N ARG A 14 38.84 3.20 -30.79
CA ARG A 14 37.49 2.73 -30.43
C ARG A 14 37.21 1.32 -30.97
N LEU A 15 37.64 1.01 -32.19
CA LEU A 15 37.48 -0.32 -32.79
C LEU A 15 38.31 -1.40 -32.07
N ARG A 16 39.53 -1.08 -31.60
CA ARG A 16 40.33 -2.01 -30.79
C ARG A 16 39.68 -2.36 -29.44
N ILE A 17 39.05 -1.38 -28.78
CA ILE A 17 38.35 -1.60 -27.51
C ILE A 17 37.11 -2.48 -27.71
N ILE A 18 36.36 -2.27 -28.80
CA ILE A 18 35.19 -3.09 -29.13
C ILE A 18 35.60 -4.52 -29.51
N ALA A 19 36.68 -4.69 -30.29
CA ALA A 19 37.20 -6.02 -30.65
C ALA A 19 37.71 -6.80 -29.43
N GLY A 20 38.35 -6.12 -28.47
CA GLY A 20 38.80 -6.72 -27.21
C GLY A 20 37.68 -7.20 -26.29
N HIS A 21 36.47 -6.63 -26.39
CA HIS A 21 35.29 -7.10 -25.66
C HIS A 21 34.56 -8.27 -26.35
N LEU A 22 34.74 -8.43 -27.66
CA LEU A 22 34.14 -9.54 -28.41
C LEU A 22 34.98 -10.82 -28.37
N GLN A 23 36.30 -10.73 -28.27
CA GLN A 23 37.18 -11.90 -28.17
C GLN A 23 37.22 -12.56 -26.78
N LYS A 24 36.75 -11.87 -25.73
CA LYS A 24 36.81 -12.36 -24.34
C LYS A 24 35.60 -13.20 -23.91
N ARG A 25 34.80 -13.71 -24.86
CA ARG A 25 33.51 -14.38 -24.60
C ARG A 25 33.40 -15.82 -25.14
N ILE A 26 34.49 -16.47 -25.52
CA ILE A 26 34.44 -17.82 -26.12
C ILE A 26 34.98 -18.93 -25.21
N GLU A 27 35.57 -18.63 -24.06
CA GLU A 27 36.01 -19.67 -23.12
C GLU A 27 35.51 -19.34 -21.71
N ASP A 28 34.31 -19.83 -21.39
CA ASP A 28 33.87 -20.16 -20.03
C ASP A 28 32.59 -21.01 -20.16
N GLU A 29 32.76 -22.33 -20.12
CA GLU A 29 31.66 -23.30 -20.00
C GLU A 29 31.02 -23.13 -18.62
N HIS A 30 29.81 -22.56 -18.56
CA HIS A 30 28.96 -22.63 -17.37
C HIS A 30 28.05 -23.87 -17.42
N PRO A 31 28.00 -24.68 -16.34
CA PRO A 31 27.11 -25.83 -16.28
C PRO A 31 25.65 -25.39 -16.23
N ARG A 32 24.80 -26.09 -16.99
CA ARG A 32 23.33 -25.91 -16.97
C ARG A 32 22.80 -26.23 -15.58
N VAL A 33 22.29 -25.24 -14.87
CA VAL A 33 21.62 -25.43 -13.56
C VAL A 33 20.26 -26.09 -13.80
N ALA A 34 20.09 -27.30 -13.30
CA ALA A 34 18.84 -28.06 -13.33
C ALA A 34 17.83 -27.50 -12.31
N ALA A 35 16.53 -27.63 -12.62
CA ALA A 35 15.39 -27.06 -11.91
C ALA A 35 15.11 -27.63 -10.48
N GLN A 36 16.12 -28.13 -9.77
CA GLN A 36 15.92 -28.88 -8.52
C GLN A 36 16.64 -28.32 -7.28
N GLU A 37 17.34 -27.18 -7.36
CA GLU A 37 18.01 -26.55 -6.22
C GLU A 37 17.44 -25.16 -5.91
N CYS A 38 16.14 -25.09 -5.60
CA CYS A 38 15.50 -23.93 -4.96
C CYS A 38 15.13 -24.28 -3.51
N LYS A 39 16.11 -24.45 -2.64
CA LYS A 39 15.89 -24.45 -1.19
C LYS A 39 16.87 -23.48 -0.53
N ALA A 40 16.41 -22.25 -0.30
CA ALA A 40 17.13 -21.27 0.49
C ALA A 40 17.12 -21.67 1.98
N GLU A 41 18.28 -21.58 2.62
CA GLU A 41 18.46 -21.79 4.06
C GLU A 41 17.72 -20.72 4.88
N THR A 42 17.07 -21.15 5.95
CA THR A 42 16.32 -20.30 6.87
C THR A 42 17.26 -19.48 7.76
N PRO A 43 17.20 -18.14 7.77
CA PRO A 43 17.97 -17.35 8.74
C PRO A 43 17.39 -17.49 10.14
N ARG A 44 18.28 -17.57 11.14
CA ARG A 44 17.93 -17.57 12.57
C ARG A 44 17.17 -16.28 12.95
N SER A 45 16.07 -16.45 13.69
CA SER A 45 15.10 -15.41 14.03
C SER A 45 15.64 -14.36 15.02
N ASN A 46 15.47 -13.08 14.66
CA ASN A 46 15.46 -11.95 15.60
C ASN A 46 14.03 -11.70 16.11
N PRO A 47 13.81 -11.24 17.35
CA PRO A 47 12.49 -11.25 18.00
C PRO A 47 11.51 -10.14 17.56
N SER A 48 11.80 -9.41 16.46
CA SER A 48 10.93 -8.32 15.97
C SER A 48 10.38 -8.57 14.55
N SER A 49 10.39 -9.81 14.06
CA SER A 49 9.79 -10.14 12.76
C SER A 49 8.28 -9.95 12.82
N THR A 50 7.78 -8.86 12.24
CA THR A 50 6.36 -8.76 11.90
C THR A 50 6.06 -9.87 10.89
N THR A 51 5.16 -10.78 11.29
CA THR A 51 4.67 -11.86 10.44
C THR A 51 4.03 -11.25 9.19
N PRO A 52 4.23 -11.85 7.99
CA PRO A 52 3.43 -11.53 6.82
C PRO A 52 1.94 -11.47 7.14
N VAL A 53 1.17 -10.67 6.40
CA VAL A 53 -0.29 -10.58 6.59
C VAL A 53 -0.89 -11.99 6.65
N PRO A 54 -1.50 -12.40 7.78
CA PRO A 54 -2.02 -13.74 7.92
C PRO A 54 -3.23 -13.94 7.00
N LYS A 55 -3.47 -15.18 6.58
CA LYS A 55 -4.65 -15.52 5.77
C LYS A 55 -5.95 -15.16 6.51
N ARG A 56 -6.02 -15.45 7.80
CA ARG A 56 -7.10 -15.04 8.72
C ARG A 56 -6.78 -13.67 9.30
N ARG A 57 -7.20 -12.60 8.61
CA ARG A 57 -6.84 -11.22 8.96
C ARG A 57 -7.46 -10.75 10.27
N GLN A 58 -8.64 -11.26 10.61
CA GLN A 58 -9.38 -10.98 11.84
C GLN A 58 -8.64 -11.37 13.12
N GLU A 59 -7.59 -12.19 13.04
CA GLU A 59 -6.73 -12.52 14.19
C GLU A 59 -5.93 -11.30 14.68
N ILE A 60 -5.56 -10.39 13.77
CA ILE A 60 -4.73 -9.21 14.10
C ILE A 60 -5.40 -7.87 13.71
N MET A 61 -6.39 -7.89 12.83
CA MET A 61 -7.09 -6.71 12.31
C MET A 61 -8.55 -6.67 12.77
N LYS A 62 -9.14 -5.49 12.83
CA LYS A 62 -10.57 -5.33 13.11
C LYS A 62 -11.37 -5.75 11.88
N TRP A 63 -12.36 -6.63 12.06
CA TRP A 63 -13.26 -7.04 10.99
C TRP A 63 -14.30 -5.97 10.61
N ASN A 64 -14.59 -5.02 11.50
CA ASN A 64 -15.65 -4.00 11.35
C ASN A 64 -15.12 -2.55 11.45
N GLY A 65 -13.85 -2.32 11.09
CA GLY A 65 -13.24 -1.00 11.20
C GLY A 65 -11.77 -0.98 10.78
N TRP A 66 -11.15 0.18 10.92
CA TRP A 66 -9.75 0.37 10.55
C TRP A 66 -8.75 -0.25 11.53
N GLY A 67 -7.71 -0.88 10.98
CA GLY A 67 -6.44 -1.15 11.64
C GLY A 67 -6.42 -2.37 12.56
N TYR A 68 -5.36 -2.43 13.37
CA TYR A 68 -5.12 -3.56 14.28
C TYR A 68 -6.14 -3.64 15.41
N SER A 69 -6.44 -4.88 15.83
CA SER A 69 -7.42 -5.18 16.89
C SER A 69 -7.02 -4.63 18.28
N ASP A 70 -5.71 -4.48 18.52
CA ASP A 70 -5.13 -3.97 19.77
C ASP A 70 -5.12 -2.44 19.89
N SER A 71 -5.51 -1.71 18.83
CA SER A 71 -5.30 -0.27 18.71
C SER A 71 -6.62 0.47 18.50
N ARG A 72 -7.16 1.12 19.54
CA ARG A 72 -8.42 1.88 19.50
C ARG A 72 -8.45 2.98 20.55
N PHE A 73 -9.31 3.98 20.37
CA PHE A 73 -9.62 4.93 21.43
C PHE A 73 -10.55 4.30 22.48
N LEU A 74 -10.23 4.51 23.74
CA LEU A 74 -11.09 4.23 24.89
C LEU A 74 -11.19 5.48 25.77
N PHE A 75 -12.28 5.61 26.52
CA PHE A 75 -12.41 6.63 27.56
C PHE A 75 -12.25 5.98 28.93
N ASN A 76 -11.31 6.47 29.71
CA ASN A 76 -11.05 5.95 31.06
C ASN A 76 -12.14 6.38 32.06
N LYS A 77 -12.05 5.93 33.32
CA LYS A 77 -13.04 6.26 34.37
C LYS A 77 -13.13 7.78 34.68
N LYS A 78 -12.11 8.56 34.30
CA LYS A 78 -12.09 10.02 34.43
C LYS A 78 -12.65 10.73 33.19
N GLY A 79 -13.16 9.99 32.21
CA GLY A 79 -13.72 10.53 30.97
C GLY A 79 -12.66 11.02 29.98
N GLN A 80 -11.39 10.67 30.17
CA GLN A 80 -10.29 11.09 29.29
C GLN A 80 -10.04 10.03 28.23
N ALA A 81 -9.77 10.46 27.00
CA ALA A 81 -9.45 9.54 25.93
C ALA A 81 -8.04 8.96 26.10
N GLU A 82 -7.87 7.70 25.74
CA GLU A 82 -6.63 6.95 25.72
C GLU A 82 -6.59 6.11 24.45
N PHE A 83 -5.45 6.09 23.75
CA PHE A 83 -5.27 5.20 22.61
C PHE A 83 -4.59 3.89 23.06
N THR A 84 -5.21 2.74 22.83
CA THR A 84 -4.71 1.46 23.34
C THR A 84 -3.49 0.93 22.58
N GLY A 85 -2.91 -0.15 23.11
CA GLY A 85 -1.82 -0.89 22.47
C GLY A 85 -0.45 -0.29 22.75
N LYS A 86 0.53 -0.61 21.89
CA LYS A 86 1.92 -0.10 21.96
C LYS A 86 2.52 0.19 20.57
N ARG A 87 1.69 0.21 19.52
CA ARG A 87 2.15 0.29 18.12
C ARG A 87 2.59 1.70 17.74
N TYR A 88 1.84 2.70 18.21
CA TYR A 88 2.02 4.08 17.81
C TYR A 88 2.61 4.88 18.98
N ARG A 89 3.29 5.98 18.66
CA ARG A 89 3.77 6.91 19.70
C ARG A 89 2.65 7.49 20.57
N LEU A 90 1.42 7.51 20.03
CA LEU A 90 0.21 7.93 20.73
C LEU A 90 -0.31 6.86 21.71
N SER A 91 0.08 5.60 21.54
CA SER A 91 -0.43 4.50 22.37
C SER A 91 -0.05 4.69 23.84
N GLY A 92 -1.05 4.57 24.72
CA GLY A 92 -0.93 4.80 26.16
C GLY A 92 -0.93 6.26 26.59
N LEU A 93 -0.94 7.22 25.65
CA LEU A 93 -1.06 8.64 25.99
C LEU A 93 -2.51 8.98 26.33
N ILE A 94 -2.68 9.79 27.37
CA ILE A 94 -3.97 10.37 27.75
C ILE A 94 -4.16 11.66 26.95
N LEU A 95 -5.31 11.78 26.29
CA LEU A 95 -5.77 12.93 25.54
C LEU A 95 -6.91 13.60 26.33
N PRO A 96 -6.57 14.45 27.31
CA PRO A 96 -7.50 14.90 28.34
C PRO A 96 -8.64 15.75 27.77
N SER A 97 -8.38 16.53 26.73
CA SER A 97 -9.31 17.50 26.16
C SER A 97 -9.98 17.02 24.86
N LEU A 98 -9.68 15.79 24.40
CA LEU A 98 -10.32 15.23 23.21
C LEU A 98 -11.84 15.07 23.38
N LYS A 99 -12.29 14.72 24.59
CA LYS A 99 -13.72 14.66 24.91
C LYS A 99 -14.37 16.03 24.72
N ASP A 100 -13.84 17.05 25.36
CA ASP A 100 -14.45 18.39 25.37
C ASP A 100 -14.45 19.00 23.96
N TRP A 101 -13.36 18.78 23.20
CA TRP A 101 -13.32 19.14 21.79
C TRP A 101 -14.42 18.42 20.99
N PHE A 102 -14.57 17.10 21.14
CA PHE A 102 -15.59 16.33 20.43
C PHE A 102 -17.02 16.81 20.77
N GLU A 103 -17.34 16.94 22.05
CA GLU A 103 -18.69 17.36 22.49
C GLU A 103 -18.98 18.81 22.06
N GLY A 104 -17.97 19.70 22.13
CA GLY A 104 -18.10 21.09 21.70
C GLY A 104 -18.23 21.27 20.19
N THR A 105 -17.49 20.49 19.39
CA THR A 105 -17.52 20.58 17.93
C THR A 105 -18.77 19.94 17.33
N PHE A 106 -19.18 18.77 17.82
CA PHE A 106 -20.27 18.01 17.23
C PHE A 106 -21.62 18.22 17.94
N GLY A 107 -21.65 18.87 19.10
CA GLY A 107 -22.87 18.99 19.91
C GLY A 107 -23.41 17.64 20.41
N ALA A 108 -22.55 16.62 20.45
CA ALA A 108 -22.88 15.26 20.86
C ALA A 108 -22.40 14.99 22.30
N ASN A 109 -22.92 13.94 22.94
CA ASN A 109 -22.50 13.53 24.28
C ASN A 109 -22.06 12.07 24.27
N LEU A 110 -20.86 11.78 24.80
CA LEU A 110 -20.25 10.45 24.80
C LEU A 110 -21.01 9.39 25.64
N GLN A 111 -21.98 9.82 26.44
CA GLN A 111 -22.91 8.90 27.14
C GLN A 111 -23.86 8.20 26.16
N HIS A 112 -24.18 8.83 25.02
CA HIS A 112 -25.00 8.23 23.97
C HIS A 112 -24.12 7.43 23.01
N LYS A 113 -24.19 6.10 23.10
CA LYS A 113 -23.38 5.19 22.29
C LYS A 113 -24.27 4.37 21.37
N SER A 114 -23.88 4.26 20.10
CA SER A 114 -24.41 3.22 19.21
C SER A 114 -23.52 1.97 19.32
N PRO A 115 -24.03 0.85 19.87
CA PRO A 115 -23.25 -0.38 19.97
C PRO A 115 -23.04 -0.98 18.58
N ALA A 116 -21.80 -1.30 18.25
CA ALA A 116 -21.49 -2.05 17.03
C ALA A 116 -21.69 -3.54 17.25
N THR A 117 -21.99 -4.25 16.18
CA THR A 117 -21.97 -5.71 16.13
C THR A 117 -20.54 -6.17 16.47
N PRO A 118 -20.34 -6.96 17.54
CA PRO A 118 -19.01 -7.28 18.05
C PRO A 118 -18.29 -8.36 17.23
N THR A 119 -19.04 -9.30 16.68
CA THR A 119 -18.56 -10.44 15.90
C THR A 119 -19.42 -10.63 14.66
N VAL A 120 -18.85 -11.18 13.59
CA VAL A 120 -19.60 -11.46 12.36
C VAL A 120 -20.79 -12.38 12.70
N ASN A 121 -22.00 -11.98 12.32
CA ASN A 121 -23.15 -12.89 12.37
C ASN A 121 -23.08 -13.86 11.19
N LEU A 122 -22.47 -15.02 11.41
CA LEU A 122 -22.26 -16.04 10.38
C LEU A 122 -23.57 -16.50 9.72
N SER A 123 -24.69 -16.49 10.47
CA SER A 123 -26.01 -16.86 9.93
C SER A 123 -26.59 -15.83 8.94
N ALA A 124 -26.10 -14.59 8.98
CA ALA A 124 -26.49 -13.53 8.05
C ALA A 124 -25.65 -13.53 6.75
N VAL A 125 -24.58 -14.33 6.69
CA VAL A 125 -23.76 -14.45 5.49
C VAL A 125 -24.41 -15.44 4.54
N ALA A 126 -24.72 -15.01 3.32
CA ALA A 126 -25.26 -15.91 2.30
C ALA A 126 -24.32 -17.12 2.06
N PRO A 127 -24.87 -18.32 1.87
CA PRO A 127 -24.06 -19.49 1.50
C PRO A 127 -23.33 -19.21 0.18
N PRO A 128 -22.10 -19.68 0.02
CA PRO A 128 -21.33 -19.41 -1.19
C PRO A 128 -21.92 -20.15 -2.40
N ASN A 129 -21.97 -19.48 -3.55
CA ASN A 129 -22.25 -20.12 -4.83
C ASN A 129 -20.98 -20.81 -5.36
N LEU A 130 -20.83 -22.10 -5.05
CA LEU A 130 -19.61 -22.86 -5.36
C LEU A 130 -19.65 -23.47 -6.76
N ASN A 131 -18.63 -23.17 -7.57
CA ASN A 131 -18.35 -23.87 -8.81
C ASN A 131 -17.45 -25.09 -8.52
N GLU A 132 -18.06 -26.27 -8.33
CA GLU A 132 -17.35 -27.50 -7.94
C GLU A 132 -16.24 -27.92 -8.92
N PRO A 133 -16.43 -27.89 -10.25
CA PRO A 133 -15.35 -28.13 -11.21
C PRO A 133 -14.15 -27.18 -11.04
N PHE A 134 -14.40 -25.88 -10.82
CA PHE A 134 -13.35 -24.89 -10.58
C PHE A 134 -12.56 -25.18 -9.30
N ILE A 135 -13.25 -25.50 -8.20
CA ILE A 135 -12.63 -25.83 -6.91
C ILE A 135 -11.76 -27.09 -7.03
N LYS A 136 -12.24 -28.10 -7.76
CA LYS A 136 -11.47 -29.33 -8.02
C LYS A 136 -10.16 -29.01 -8.76
N ASP A 137 -10.22 -28.18 -9.79
CA ASP A 137 -9.05 -27.79 -10.57
C ASP A 137 -8.08 -26.91 -9.76
N LEU A 138 -8.58 -26.00 -8.91
CA LEU A 138 -7.74 -25.22 -7.98
C LEU A 138 -6.99 -26.11 -6.98
N LYS A 139 -7.68 -27.11 -6.41
CA LYS A 139 -7.06 -28.09 -5.50
C LYS A 139 -5.99 -28.92 -6.22
N ALA A 140 -6.26 -29.33 -7.47
CA ALA A 140 -5.28 -30.03 -8.29
C ALA A 140 -4.04 -29.17 -8.61
N ALA A 141 -4.22 -27.84 -8.71
CA ALA A 141 -3.16 -26.86 -8.86
C ALA A 141 -2.49 -26.45 -7.53
N ALA A 142 -2.84 -27.10 -6.40
CA ALA A 142 -2.32 -26.79 -5.06
C ALA A 142 -2.56 -25.33 -4.60
N VAL A 143 -3.56 -24.65 -5.15
CA VAL A 143 -3.95 -23.30 -4.71
C VAL A 143 -4.78 -23.42 -3.43
N ALA A 144 -4.41 -22.66 -2.39
CA ALA A 144 -5.17 -22.61 -1.15
C ALA A 144 -6.53 -21.93 -1.37
N VAL A 145 -7.60 -22.55 -0.88
CA VAL A 145 -8.99 -22.07 -1.00
C VAL A 145 -9.64 -22.02 0.38
N SER A 146 -10.41 -20.96 0.67
CA SER A 146 -11.29 -20.88 1.84
C SER A 146 -12.72 -20.52 1.43
N HIS A 147 -13.67 -21.17 2.09
CA HIS A 147 -15.10 -20.88 2.03
C HIS A 147 -15.62 -20.30 3.36
N ASP A 148 -14.72 -20.03 4.31
CA ASP A 148 -15.07 -19.53 5.63
C ASP A 148 -15.80 -18.18 5.52
N PRO A 149 -16.97 -18.01 6.16
CA PRO A 149 -17.73 -16.77 6.06
C PRO A 149 -16.96 -15.55 6.57
N GLU A 150 -16.09 -15.68 7.57
CA GLU A 150 -15.28 -14.56 8.06
C GLU A 150 -14.25 -14.13 7.03
N ASP A 151 -13.57 -15.09 6.39
CA ASP A 151 -12.57 -14.80 5.35
C ASP A 151 -13.21 -14.09 4.14
N ARG A 152 -14.44 -14.50 3.78
CA ARG A 152 -15.24 -13.92 2.70
C ARG A 152 -15.70 -12.50 3.05
N VAL A 153 -16.29 -12.31 4.23
CA VAL A 153 -16.78 -11.00 4.69
C VAL A 153 -15.64 -9.99 4.79
N PHE A 154 -14.48 -10.38 5.34
CA PHE A 154 -13.31 -9.49 5.45
C PHE A 154 -12.84 -8.94 4.08
N ARG A 155 -13.09 -9.69 3.01
CA ARG A 155 -12.65 -9.35 1.65
C ARG A 155 -13.75 -8.80 0.76
N ALA A 156 -14.90 -8.48 1.32
CA ALA A 156 -16.06 -7.95 0.61
C ALA A 156 -16.15 -6.41 0.63
N HIS A 157 -15.19 -5.72 1.27
CA HIS A 157 -15.26 -4.29 1.51
C HIS A 157 -13.88 -3.61 1.50
N GLY A 158 -13.92 -2.30 1.29
CA GLY A 158 -12.87 -1.34 1.63
C GLY A 158 -13.14 -0.61 2.95
N HIS A 159 -12.91 0.70 2.97
CA HIS A 159 -13.07 1.56 4.13
C HIS A 159 -13.90 2.82 3.81
N CYS A 160 -14.80 2.75 2.83
CA CYS A 160 -15.84 3.77 2.69
C CYS A 160 -16.75 3.78 3.93
N LEU A 161 -17.30 4.95 4.27
CA LEU A 161 -18.15 5.10 5.45
C LEU A 161 -19.36 4.15 5.42
N HIS A 162 -19.99 3.98 4.25
CA HIS A 162 -21.17 3.13 4.09
C HIS A 162 -20.85 1.65 4.34
N GLU A 163 -19.68 1.18 3.87
CA GLU A 163 -19.20 -0.19 4.09
C GLU A 163 -18.97 -0.46 5.58
N ILE A 164 -18.25 0.44 6.25
CA ILE A 164 -17.98 0.32 7.69
C ILE A 164 -19.28 0.40 8.51
N PHE A 165 -20.22 1.26 8.11
CA PHE A 165 -21.53 1.35 8.75
C PHE A 165 -22.30 0.03 8.60
N ALA A 166 -22.34 -0.56 7.40
CA ALA A 166 -23.01 -1.82 7.14
C ALA A 166 -22.44 -2.97 8.01
N LEU A 167 -21.12 -3.09 8.10
CA LEU A 167 -20.47 -4.09 8.96
C LEU A 167 -20.84 -3.92 10.44
N ARG A 168 -20.82 -2.67 10.93
CA ARG A 168 -21.14 -2.36 12.34
C ARG A 168 -22.61 -2.64 12.67
N GLU A 169 -23.51 -2.43 11.72
CA GLU A 169 -24.94 -2.71 11.85
C GLU A 169 -25.30 -4.18 11.52
N GLY A 170 -24.31 -5.02 11.23
CA GLY A 170 -24.52 -6.44 10.89
C GLY A 170 -25.21 -6.66 9.54
N ARG A 171 -25.21 -5.66 8.66
CA ARG A 171 -25.80 -5.72 7.32
C ARG A 171 -24.75 -6.21 6.33
N ILE A 172 -24.76 -7.52 6.09
CA ILE A 172 -23.82 -8.17 5.17
C ILE A 172 -24.47 -8.26 3.79
N GLY A 173 -23.88 -7.59 2.80
CA GLY A 173 -24.35 -7.59 1.41
C GLY A 173 -23.86 -8.81 0.62
N ARG A 174 -23.69 -8.65 -0.70
CA ARG A 174 -23.01 -9.65 -1.53
C ARG A 174 -21.55 -9.72 -1.10
N VAL A 175 -21.07 -10.93 -0.82
CA VAL A 175 -19.66 -11.21 -0.48
C VAL A 175 -19.07 -12.18 -1.50
N PRO A 176 -17.74 -12.26 -1.65
CA PRO A 176 -17.10 -13.30 -2.45
C PRO A 176 -17.58 -14.70 -2.02
N ASP A 177 -17.71 -15.63 -2.96
CA ASP A 177 -18.09 -17.02 -2.70
C ASP A 177 -16.92 -17.84 -2.15
N MET A 178 -15.69 -17.45 -2.48
CA MET A 178 -14.48 -18.04 -1.91
C MET A 178 -13.30 -17.07 -1.95
N VAL A 179 -12.26 -17.43 -1.21
CA VAL A 179 -10.98 -16.73 -1.18
C VAL A 179 -9.88 -17.66 -1.65
N VAL A 180 -8.97 -17.17 -2.48
CA VAL A 180 -7.76 -17.90 -2.90
C VAL A 180 -6.51 -17.10 -2.57
N TRP A 181 -5.42 -17.79 -2.27
CA TRP A 181 -4.12 -17.17 -1.94
C TRP A 181 -3.02 -17.69 -2.87
N PRO A 182 -2.81 -17.06 -4.04
CA PRO A 182 -1.62 -17.32 -4.85
C PRO A 182 -0.36 -16.94 -4.06
N SER A 183 0.68 -17.73 -4.25
CA SER A 183 1.99 -17.51 -3.66
C SER A 183 3.03 -17.01 -4.66
N CYS A 184 2.73 -17.05 -5.96
CA CYS A 184 3.61 -16.58 -7.04
C CYS A 184 2.79 -16.25 -8.30
N GLN A 185 3.43 -15.68 -9.31
CA GLN A 185 2.79 -15.37 -10.61
C GLN A 185 2.18 -16.62 -11.28
N SER A 186 2.86 -17.77 -11.24
CA SER A 186 2.36 -18.99 -11.88
C SER A 186 1.02 -19.45 -11.29
N ASP A 187 0.80 -19.24 -9.98
CA ASP A 187 -0.49 -19.52 -9.35
C ASP A 187 -1.58 -18.60 -9.91
N VAL A 188 -1.26 -17.31 -10.09
CA VAL A 188 -2.18 -16.32 -10.65
C VAL A 188 -2.54 -16.65 -12.10
N GLU A 189 -1.57 -17.01 -12.94
CA GLU A 189 -1.82 -17.48 -14.30
C GLU A 189 -2.78 -18.67 -14.32
N LYS A 190 -2.55 -19.65 -13.44
CA LYS A 190 -3.41 -20.82 -13.33
C LYS A 190 -4.81 -20.46 -12.86
N ILE A 191 -4.96 -19.59 -11.86
CA ILE A 191 -6.26 -19.14 -11.36
C ILE A 191 -7.04 -18.42 -12.47
N VAL A 192 -6.39 -17.53 -13.23
CA VAL A 192 -7.02 -16.79 -14.33
C VAL A 192 -7.44 -17.72 -15.47
N GLU A 193 -6.57 -18.67 -15.86
CA GLU A 193 -6.90 -19.71 -16.86
C GLU A 193 -8.14 -20.51 -16.43
N LEU A 194 -8.18 -20.95 -15.17
CA LEU A 194 -9.30 -21.71 -14.62
C LEU A 194 -10.57 -20.85 -14.52
N ALA A 195 -10.45 -19.57 -14.19
CA ALA A 195 -11.59 -18.66 -14.15
C ALA A 195 -12.22 -18.46 -15.54
N CYS A 196 -11.39 -18.38 -16.59
CA CYS A 196 -11.87 -18.38 -17.97
C CYS A 196 -12.57 -19.70 -18.34
N LYS A 197 -11.96 -20.85 -17.99
CA LYS A 197 -12.52 -22.19 -18.27
C LYS A 197 -13.89 -22.40 -17.62
N HIS A 198 -14.07 -21.91 -16.40
CA HIS A 198 -15.24 -22.21 -15.56
C HIS A 198 -16.22 -21.04 -15.41
N ASN A 199 -15.99 -19.93 -16.12
CA ASN A 199 -16.78 -18.69 -16.05
C ASN A 199 -16.96 -18.16 -14.62
N VAL A 200 -15.83 -17.93 -13.96
CA VAL A 200 -15.76 -17.41 -12.58
C VAL A 200 -15.32 -15.95 -12.59
N CYS A 201 -15.93 -15.12 -11.74
CA CYS A 201 -15.57 -13.72 -11.56
C CYS A 201 -14.43 -13.59 -10.55
N LEU A 202 -13.38 -12.84 -10.87
CA LEU A 202 -12.25 -12.59 -9.98
C LEU A 202 -12.23 -11.14 -9.53
N ILE A 203 -12.08 -10.91 -8.23
CA ILE A 203 -11.81 -9.59 -7.65
C ILE A 203 -10.42 -9.64 -6.99
N PRO A 204 -9.39 -8.98 -7.56
CA PRO A 204 -8.08 -8.91 -6.94
C PRO A 204 -8.15 -8.17 -5.61
N TYR A 205 -7.52 -8.73 -4.58
CA TYR A 205 -7.52 -8.17 -3.23
C TYR A 205 -6.08 -8.06 -2.71
N GLY A 206 -5.73 -6.86 -2.26
CA GLY A 206 -4.43 -6.55 -1.66
C GLY A 206 -4.58 -6.23 -0.18
N GLY A 207 -4.45 -4.96 0.16
CA GLY A 207 -4.57 -4.48 1.54
C GLY A 207 -5.99 -4.39 2.10
N GLY A 208 -7.01 -4.36 1.25
CA GLY A 208 -8.39 -4.05 1.68
C GLY A 208 -8.62 -2.58 1.98
N THR A 209 -7.70 -1.69 1.63
CA THR A 209 -7.71 -0.27 2.01
C THR A 209 -8.42 0.64 1.01
N SER A 210 -9.29 0.10 0.15
CA SER A 210 -9.99 0.90 -0.87
C SER A 210 -10.92 1.90 -0.19
N VAL A 211 -11.08 3.09 -0.78
CA VAL A 211 -12.08 4.09 -0.37
C VAL A 211 -12.94 4.55 -1.56
N SER A 212 -13.07 3.68 -2.57
CA SER A 212 -13.82 3.91 -3.82
C SER A 212 -14.87 2.82 -4.11
N SER A 213 -15.19 1.95 -3.14
CA SER A 213 -16.02 0.74 -3.37
C SER A 213 -15.43 -0.26 -4.38
N ALA A 214 -14.16 -0.15 -4.79
CA ALA A 214 -13.55 -1.04 -5.78
C ALA A 214 -13.49 -2.54 -5.41
N LEU A 215 -13.77 -2.88 -4.14
CA LEU A 215 -13.80 -4.26 -3.62
C LEU A 215 -15.23 -4.78 -3.40
N GLU A 216 -16.23 -3.92 -3.57
CA GLU A 216 -17.64 -4.25 -3.39
C GLU A 216 -18.07 -5.26 -4.48
N CYS A 217 -18.72 -6.33 -4.06
CA CYS A 217 -19.23 -7.33 -4.99
C CYS A 217 -20.55 -6.84 -5.62
N PRO A 218 -20.66 -6.73 -6.95
CA PRO A 218 -21.91 -6.31 -7.58
C PRO A 218 -23.06 -7.26 -7.24
N HIS A 219 -24.22 -6.71 -6.87
CA HIS A 219 -25.36 -7.50 -6.41
C HIS A 219 -25.97 -8.37 -7.53
N GLU A 220 -25.87 -7.91 -8.76
CA GLU A 220 -26.35 -8.56 -9.98
C GLU A 220 -25.37 -9.63 -10.51
N GLU A 221 -24.17 -9.76 -9.95
CA GLU A 221 -23.22 -10.79 -10.35
C GLU A 221 -23.65 -12.16 -9.84
N THR A 222 -24.10 -12.99 -10.80
CA THR A 222 -24.63 -14.34 -10.55
C THR A 222 -23.56 -15.42 -10.58
N ARG A 223 -22.40 -15.16 -11.19
CA ARG A 223 -21.28 -16.10 -11.22
C ARG A 223 -20.71 -16.29 -9.82
N SER A 224 -19.93 -17.37 -9.66
CA SER A 224 -19.09 -17.53 -8.48
C SER A 224 -18.04 -16.40 -8.46
N ILE A 225 -17.99 -15.64 -7.37
CA ILE A 225 -17.02 -14.55 -7.16
C ILE A 225 -15.89 -15.05 -6.29
N VAL A 226 -14.66 -14.88 -6.74
CA VAL A 226 -13.45 -15.25 -6.02
C VAL A 226 -12.70 -13.99 -5.63
N SER A 227 -12.44 -13.83 -4.33
CA SER A 227 -11.43 -12.88 -3.88
C SER A 227 -10.04 -13.49 -4.08
N LEU A 228 -9.26 -12.90 -4.99
CA LEU A 228 -7.88 -13.31 -5.26
C LEU A 228 -6.95 -12.49 -4.37
N ASP A 229 -6.62 -13.03 -3.20
CA ASP A 229 -5.84 -12.34 -2.18
C ASP A 229 -4.33 -12.51 -2.41
N THR A 230 -3.69 -11.41 -2.79
CA THR A 230 -2.26 -11.36 -3.13
C THR A 230 -1.32 -11.38 -1.93
N SER A 231 -1.80 -11.30 -0.69
CA SER A 231 -0.99 -11.13 0.52
C SER A 231 0.11 -12.17 0.74
N GLN A 232 0.01 -13.35 0.12
CA GLN A 232 1.00 -14.43 0.23
C GLN A 232 2.07 -14.41 -0.88
N MET A 233 1.94 -13.50 -1.84
CA MET A 233 2.88 -13.19 -2.90
C MET A 233 3.53 -11.84 -2.56
N ASN A 234 4.50 -11.85 -1.64
CA ASN A 234 4.98 -10.69 -0.90
C ASN A 234 6.52 -10.58 -0.77
N ARG A 235 7.27 -11.24 -1.65
CA ARG A 235 8.74 -11.24 -1.63
C ARG A 235 9.34 -10.10 -2.44
N ILE A 236 10.45 -9.55 -1.94
CA ILE A 236 11.42 -8.85 -2.78
C ILE A 236 12.22 -9.92 -3.53
N LEU A 237 12.04 -9.99 -4.85
CA LEU A 237 12.64 -11.01 -5.70
C LEU A 237 14.12 -10.71 -5.95
N TRP A 238 14.45 -9.45 -6.23
CA TRP A 238 15.84 -8.99 -6.34
C TRP A 238 15.95 -7.47 -6.12
N ILE A 239 17.17 -7.03 -5.80
CA ILE A 239 17.56 -5.63 -5.71
C ILE A 239 18.75 -5.41 -6.62
N ASP A 240 18.64 -4.42 -7.51
CA ASP A 240 19.72 -3.97 -8.37
C ASP A 240 20.27 -2.64 -7.83
N GLU A 241 21.37 -2.75 -7.10
CA GLU A 241 22.05 -1.61 -6.46
C GLU A 241 22.70 -0.67 -7.48
N LYS A 242 23.02 -1.15 -8.69
CA LYS A 242 23.63 -0.32 -9.73
C LYS A 242 22.58 0.56 -10.41
N ASN A 243 21.40 0.00 -10.67
CA ASN A 243 20.30 0.71 -11.29
C ASN A 243 19.34 1.35 -10.27
N LEU A 244 19.55 1.10 -8.97
CA LEU A 244 18.70 1.54 -7.87
C LEU A 244 17.23 1.18 -8.09
N THR A 245 17.00 -0.09 -8.35
CA THR A 245 15.66 -0.68 -8.50
C THR A 245 15.49 -1.93 -7.65
N ALA A 246 14.27 -2.20 -7.23
CA ALA A 246 13.87 -3.45 -6.60
C ALA A 246 12.72 -4.07 -7.39
N HIS A 247 12.76 -5.37 -7.59
CA HIS A 247 11.69 -6.14 -8.22
C HIS A 247 10.99 -6.97 -7.18
N VAL A 248 9.67 -6.80 -7.10
CA VAL A 248 8.91 -7.17 -5.92
C VAL A 248 7.57 -7.75 -6.33
N GLU A 249 7.18 -8.82 -5.65
CA GLU A 249 5.85 -9.40 -5.74
C GLU A 249 4.79 -8.39 -5.23
N ALA A 250 3.69 -8.26 -5.98
CA ALA A 250 2.74 -7.17 -5.83
C ALA A 250 1.91 -7.18 -4.52
N GLY A 251 1.88 -8.31 -3.81
CA GLY A 251 1.15 -8.45 -2.56
C GLY A 251 1.90 -7.96 -1.33
N ILE A 252 3.16 -7.53 -1.46
CA ILE A 252 3.91 -6.97 -0.34
C ILE A 252 3.20 -5.73 0.21
N ILE A 253 3.12 -5.64 1.54
CA ILE A 253 2.59 -4.46 2.24
C ILE A 253 3.67 -3.39 2.34
N GLY A 254 3.28 -2.11 2.22
CA GLY A 254 4.24 -1.00 2.24
C GLY A 254 5.16 -0.97 3.46
N GLN A 255 4.63 -1.24 4.65
CA GLN A 255 5.42 -1.36 5.87
C GLN A 255 6.48 -2.48 5.78
N ASP A 256 6.14 -3.64 5.22
CA ASP A 256 7.08 -4.75 5.06
C ASP A 256 8.10 -4.50 3.95
N LEU A 257 7.69 -3.83 2.86
CA LEU A 257 8.57 -3.41 1.78
C LEU A 257 9.65 -2.45 2.29
N GLU A 258 9.25 -1.38 2.99
CA GLU A 258 10.18 -0.42 3.56
C GLU A 258 11.08 -1.07 4.61
N ARG A 259 10.55 -1.93 5.49
CA ARG A 259 11.36 -2.66 6.48
C ARG A 259 12.46 -3.50 5.81
N GLN A 260 12.09 -4.34 4.83
CA GLN A 260 13.04 -5.23 4.16
C GLN A 260 14.09 -4.47 3.31
N LEU A 261 13.71 -3.36 2.68
CA LEU A 261 14.66 -2.50 1.99
C LEU A 261 15.58 -1.77 2.97
N ASN A 262 15.04 -1.30 4.10
CA ASN A 262 15.81 -0.56 5.10
C ASN A 262 16.91 -1.43 5.73
N GLU A 263 16.64 -2.72 5.94
CA GLU A 263 17.65 -3.71 6.37
C GLU A 263 18.85 -3.80 5.42
N ARG A 264 18.70 -3.35 4.18
CA ARG A 264 19.73 -3.32 3.14
C ARG A 264 20.21 -1.90 2.80
N GLY A 265 19.82 -0.89 3.57
CA GLY A 265 20.26 0.50 3.35
C GLY A 265 19.45 1.28 2.30
N TYR A 266 18.30 0.76 1.88
CA TYR A 266 17.45 1.38 0.85
C TYR A 266 16.02 1.67 1.34
N CYS A 267 15.30 2.54 0.63
CA CYS A 267 13.87 2.82 0.82
C CYS A 267 13.22 3.13 -0.54
N THR A 268 11.90 2.96 -0.66
CA THR A 268 11.15 3.54 -1.80
C THR A 268 10.77 4.99 -1.53
N GLY A 269 10.51 5.32 -0.26
CA GLY A 269 9.95 6.61 0.14
C GLY A 269 8.48 6.81 -0.23
N HIS A 270 7.81 5.78 -0.76
CA HIS A 270 6.38 5.77 -1.04
C HIS A 270 5.59 5.47 0.24
N GLU A 271 5.14 6.53 0.91
CA GLU A 271 4.46 6.42 2.19
C GLU A 271 3.02 6.96 2.09
N PRO A 272 2.06 6.21 1.49
CA PRO A 272 0.65 6.52 1.67
C PRO A 272 0.26 6.29 3.13
N ASP A 273 -0.72 7.05 3.64
CA ASP A 273 -1.16 6.94 5.04
C ASP A 273 -1.72 5.54 5.39
N SER A 274 -2.05 4.73 4.38
CA SER A 274 -2.50 3.33 4.51
C SER A 274 -1.37 2.29 4.46
N MET A 275 -0.09 2.67 4.43
CA MET A 275 1.05 1.78 4.16
C MET A 275 1.20 0.58 5.12
N GLU A 276 0.59 0.62 6.30
CA GLU A 276 0.53 -0.50 7.24
C GLU A 276 -0.26 -1.70 6.69
N PHE A 277 -1.12 -1.47 5.69
CA PHE A 277 -1.99 -2.49 5.12
C PHE A 277 -2.05 -2.47 3.60
N SER A 278 -1.82 -1.32 2.95
CA SER A 278 -1.91 -1.23 1.49
C SER A 278 -0.71 -1.91 0.81
N SER A 279 -1.01 -2.59 -0.31
CA SER A 279 -0.04 -3.39 -1.05
C SER A 279 0.47 -2.69 -2.31
N LEU A 280 1.65 -3.10 -2.78
CA LEU A 280 2.28 -2.55 -3.99
C LEU A 280 1.38 -2.64 -5.24
N GLY A 281 0.74 -3.79 -5.46
CA GLY A 281 -0.21 -3.98 -6.56
C GLY A 281 -1.45 -3.10 -6.43
N GLY A 282 -1.90 -2.84 -5.20
CA GLY A 282 -2.99 -1.91 -4.92
C GLY A 282 -2.61 -0.47 -5.26
N TRP A 283 -1.37 -0.06 -4.96
CA TRP A 283 -0.85 1.26 -5.33
C TRP A 283 -0.84 1.45 -6.86
N VAL A 284 -0.39 0.45 -7.61
CA VAL A 284 -0.43 0.46 -9.08
C VAL A 284 -1.87 0.56 -9.57
N ALA A 285 -2.76 -0.29 -9.05
CA ALA A 285 -4.16 -0.35 -9.46
C ALA A 285 -4.93 0.96 -9.21
N THR A 286 -4.51 1.77 -8.23
CA THR A 286 -5.25 2.97 -7.78
C THR A 286 -4.52 4.29 -8.02
N ARG A 287 -3.32 4.26 -8.62
CA ARG A 287 -2.45 5.43 -8.76
C ARG A 287 -2.16 6.12 -7.41
N ALA A 288 -1.76 5.33 -6.42
CA ALA A 288 -1.52 5.84 -5.07
C ALA A 288 -0.49 6.98 -5.02
N SER A 289 -0.73 7.92 -4.10
CA SER A 289 0.14 9.06 -3.81
C SER A 289 0.67 8.94 -2.38
N GLY A 290 1.98 9.09 -2.21
CA GLY A 290 2.65 9.04 -0.91
C GLY A 290 2.93 10.42 -0.32
N MET A 291 3.11 10.49 1.00
CA MET A 291 3.42 11.72 1.74
C MET A 291 4.67 12.43 1.21
N LYS A 292 5.69 11.67 0.80
CA LYS A 292 7.02 12.20 0.41
C LYS A 292 7.22 12.33 -1.11
N LYS A 293 6.13 12.38 -1.89
CA LYS A 293 6.18 12.38 -3.36
C LYS A 293 7.05 13.49 -3.97
N ASN A 294 7.29 14.59 -3.26
CA ASN A 294 8.12 15.69 -3.78
C ASN A 294 9.58 15.27 -4.03
N ILE A 295 10.10 14.28 -3.29
CA ILE A 295 11.44 13.72 -3.49
C ILE A 295 11.38 12.44 -4.34
N TYR A 296 10.44 11.54 -4.02
CA TYR A 296 10.44 10.18 -4.57
C TYR A 296 9.54 10.00 -5.79
N GLY A 297 8.58 10.91 -6.00
CA GLY A 297 7.52 10.78 -6.99
C GLY A 297 6.29 10.03 -6.48
N ASN A 298 5.22 10.04 -7.28
CA ASN A 298 4.06 9.18 -7.08
C ASN A 298 4.35 7.77 -7.63
N ILE A 299 3.38 6.85 -7.52
CA ILE A 299 3.57 5.47 -7.98
C ILE A 299 3.91 5.40 -9.47
N GLU A 300 3.34 6.26 -10.32
CA GLU A 300 3.64 6.34 -11.75
C GLU A 300 5.08 6.78 -12.05
N ASP A 301 5.72 7.52 -11.14
CA ASP A 301 7.11 7.96 -11.27
C ASP A 301 8.09 6.90 -10.74
N LEU A 302 7.66 6.13 -9.74
CA LEU A 302 8.45 5.11 -9.07
C LEU A 302 8.50 3.80 -9.84
N VAL A 303 7.39 3.41 -10.48
CA VAL A 303 7.30 2.16 -11.23
C VAL A 303 8.14 2.25 -12.51
N VAL A 304 9.02 1.27 -12.69
CA VAL A 304 9.87 1.10 -13.88
C VAL A 304 9.30 0.02 -14.79
N HIS A 305 8.75 -1.04 -14.22
CA HIS A 305 8.24 -2.19 -14.97
C HIS A 305 7.12 -2.89 -14.21
N ILE A 306 6.14 -3.39 -14.94
CA ILE A 306 4.96 -4.08 -14.39
C ILE A 306 4.80 -5.39 -15.15
N LYS A 307 4.51 -6.46 -14.40
CA LYS A 307 3.96 -7.69 -14.95
C LYS A 307 2.52 -7.87 -14.47
N MET A 308 1.62 -8.13 -15.42
CA MET A 308 0.20 -8.27 -15.16
C MET A 308 -0.36 -9.49 -15.89
N VAL A 309 -1.06 -10.35 -15.15
CA VAL A 309 -1.79 -11.49 -15.70
C VAL A 309 -3.20 -11.04 -16.07
N THR A 310 -3.61 -11.27 -17.31
CA THR A 310 -4.94 -10.98 -17.82
C THR A 310 -5.57 -12.24 -18.41
N PRO A 311 -6.90 -12.28 -18.67
CA PRO A 311 -7.54 -13.38 -19.38
C PRO A 311 -6.95 -13.70 -20.76
N ARG A 312 -6.27 -12.72 -21.39
CA ARG A 312 -5.63 -12.89 -22.71
C ARG A 312 -4.16 -13.32 -22.64
N GLY A 313 -3.58 -13.35 -21.44
CA GLY A 313 -2.16 -13.64 -21.22
C GLY A 313 -1.46 -12.58 -20.38
N VAL A 314 -0.14 -12.69 -20.31
CA VAL A 314 0.72 -11.80 -19.52
C VAL A 314 1.08 -10.55 -20.31
N ILE A 315 0.87 -9.38 -19.70
CA ILE A 315 1.37 -8.10 -20.20
C ILE A 315 2.69 -7.81 -19.49
N GLU A 316 3.76 -7.69 -20.28
CA GLU A 316 5.11 -7.42 -19.80
C GLU A 316 5.93 -6.73 -20.90
N LYS A 317 6.70 -5.69 -20.55
CA LYS A 317 7.68 -5.12 -21.48
C LYS A 317 8.95 -5.96 -21.51
N SER A 318 9.62 -6.05 -22.66
CA SER A 318 10.81 -6.88 -22.85
C SER A 318 12.10 -6.30 -22.24
N CYS A 319 12.11 -5.07 -21.76
CA CYS A 319 13.29 -4.44 -21.16
C CYS A 319 12.95 -3.44 -20.06
N LEU A 320 13.98 -3.08 -19.28
CA LEU A 320 13.91 -2.14 -18.15
C LEU A 320 14.49 -0.76 -18.50
N GLY A 321 14.43 -0.36 -19.77
CA GLY A 321 14.95 0.94 -20.21
C GLY A 321 14.28 2.10 -19.44
N PRO A 322 15.04 3.07 -18.92
CA PRO A 322 14.51 4.08 -17.98
C PRO A 322 13.50 5.05 -18.62
N ARG A 323 13.51 5.16 -19.95
CA ARG A 323 12.53 5.92 -20.74
C ARG A 323 12.49 5.34 -22.16
N MET A 324 11.30 5.19 -22.73
CA MET A 324 11.10 4.62 -24.07
C MET A 324 10.16 5.48 -24.91
N SER A 325 10.31 5.39 -26.23
CA SER A 325 9.39 5.97 -27.22
C SER A 325 9.02 4.88 -28.23
N THR A 326 8.26 3.89 -27.76
CA THR A 326 7.87 2.69 -28.52
C THR A 326 6.35 2.64 -28.69
N GLY A 327 5.74 3.79 -28.97
CA GLY A 327 4.28 3.99 -28.96
C GLY A 327 3.72 4.45 -27.60
N PRO A 328 2.39 4.39 -27.40
CA PRO A 328 1.77 4.70 -26.12
C PRO A 328 2.31 3.82 -24.99
N ASP A 329 2.51 4.42 -23.80
CA ASP A 329 3.03 3.66 -22.67
C ASP A 329 1.95 2.74 -22.07
N ILE A 330 2.06 1.44 -22.34
CA ILE A 330 1.14 0.43 -21.83
C ILE A 330 1.09 0.34 -20.30
N HIS A 331 2.11 0.80 -19.56
CA HIS A 331 2.02 0.84 -18.10
C HIS A 331 0.90 1.78 -17.64
N HIS A 332 0.63 2.87 -18.38
CA HIS A 332 -0.46 3.79 -18.07
C HIS A 332 -1.85 3.23 -18.36
N PHE A 333 -1.97 2.12 -19.09
CA PHE A 333 -3.24 1.40 -19.26
C PHE A 333 -3.52 0.52 -18.03
N ILE A 334 -2.46 0.10 -17.31
CA ILE A 334 -2.54 -0.72 -16.09
C ILE A 334 -2.70 0.18 -14.85
N LEU A 335 -1.94 1.27 -14.79
CA LEU A 335 -1.98 2.23 -13.68
C LEU A 335 -3.37 2.88 -13.58
N GLY A 336 -4.06 2.67 -12.45
CA GLY A 336 -5.43 3.16 -12.27
C GLY A 336 -6.52 2.26 -12.84
N SER A 337 -6.20 1.01 -13.21
CA SER A 337 -7.19 0.05 -13.71
C SER A 337 -8.12 -0.52 -12.65
N GLU A 338 -7.85 -0.29 -11.35
CA GLU A 338 -8.69 -0.73 -10.22
C GLU A 338 -9.08 -2.22 -10.25
N GLY A 339 -8.19 -3.08 -10.76
CA GLY A 339 -8.40 -4.54 -10.82
C GLY A 339 -9.33 -5.02 -11.96
N THR A 340 -9.80 -4.12 -12.81
CA THR A 340 -10.77 -4.43 -13.88
C THR A 340 -10.17 -5.16 -15.09
N LEU A 341 -8.85 -5.09 -15.28
CA LEU A 341 -8.18 -5.65 -16.45
C LEU A 341 -7.46 -6.99 -16.15
N GLY A 342 -7.25 -7.33 -14.88
CA GLY A 342 -6.42 -8.47 -14.46
C GLY A 342 -5.66 -8.21 -13.15
N VAL A 343 -4.62 -9.00 -12.90
CA VAL A 343 -3.88 -9.02 -11.64
C VAL A 343 -2.44 -8.55 -11.87
N VAL A 344 -2.04 -7.47 -11.21
CA VAL A 344 -0.62 -7.09 -11.12
C VAL A 344 0.09 -8.10 -10.21
N THR A 345 1.11 -8.79 -10.73
CA THR A 345 1.81 -9.85 -9.99
C THR A 345 3.19 -9.44 -9.50
N GLU A 346 3.92 -8.69 -10.32
CA GLU A 346 5.29 -8.25 -10.01
C GLU A 346 5.48 -6.82 -10.51
N VAL A 347 6.27 -6.05 -9.77
CA VAL A 347 6.58 -4.66 -10.08
C VAL A 347 8.06 -4.41 -9.83
N THR A 348 8.73 -3.84 -10.82
CA THR A 348 10.05 -3.21 -10.62
C THR A 348 9.83 -1.75 -10.30
N MET A 349 10.36 -1.27 -9.18
CA MET A 349 10.26 0.12 -8.77
C MET A 349 11.61 0.70 -8.36
N LYS A 350 11.74 2.02 -8.47
CA LYS A 350 12.91 2.77 -8.02
C LYS A 350 13.03 2.67 -6.50
N ILE A 351 14.27 2.54 -6.04
CA ILE A 351 14.66 2.65 -4.64
C ILE A 351 15.73 3.75 -4.50
N ARG A 352 15.93 4.21 -3.27
CA ARG A 352 16.94 5.23 -2.92
C ARG A 352 17.67 4.78 -1.66
N PRO A 353 18.92 5.24 -1.43
CA PRO A 353 19.53 5.11 -0.12
C PRO A 353 18.64 5.71 0.96
N ILE A 354 18.65 5.12 2.15
CA ILE A 354 17.94 5.69 3.31
C ILE A 354 18.47 7.11 3.57
N PRO A 355 17.60 8.11 3.81
CA PRO A 355 18.04 9.46 4.13
C PRO A 355 18.90 9.48 5.39
N GLU A 356 20.07 10.12 5.30
CA GLU A 356 20.99 10.27 6.45
C GLU A 356 20.37 11.07 7.60
N TYR A 357 19.45 12.00 7.28
CA TYR A 357 18.85 12.89 8.25
C TYR A 357 17.39 13.23 7.90
N GLN A 358 16.56 13.38 8.93
CA GLN A 358 15.17 13.83 8.81
C GLN A 358 14.91 14.96 9.81
N LYS A 359 14.30 16.04 9.34
CA LYS A 359 13.92 17.19 10.18
C LYS A 359 12.46 17.54 9.98
N TYR A 360 11.75 17.68 11.10
CA TYR A 360 10.40 18.19 11.17
C TYR A 360 10.43 19.68 11.54
N GLY A 361 9.44 20.43 11.06
CA GLY A 361 9.24 21.85 11.36
C GLY A 361 7.82 22.28 11.03
N SER A 362 7.38 23.40 11.61
CA SER A 362 6.07 24.00 11.38
C SER A 362 6.19 25.52 11.22
N VAL A 363 5.25 26.11 10.48
CA VAL A 363 5.14 27.56 10.27
C VAL A 363 3.69 27.95 10.46
N VAL A 364 3.45 28.99 11.27
CA VAL A 364 2.11 29.54 11.51
C VAL A 364 1.91 30.75 10.60
N PHE A 365 0.77 30.79 9.92
CA PHE A 365 0.38 31.92 9.08
C PHE A 365 -0.79 32.68 9.72
N PRO A 366 -0.95 33.99 9.44
CA PRO A 366 -2.07 34.77 9.96
C PRO A 366 -3.45 34.24 9.53
N ASN A 367 -3.52 33.61 8.35
CA ASN A 367 -4.71 32.96 7.84
C ASN A 367 -4.35 31.92 6.77
N PHE A 368 -5.34 31.13 6.36
CA PHE A 368 -5.16 30.06 5.40
C PHE A 368 -4.71 30.56 4.02
N GLN A 369 -5.22 31.71 3.58
CA GLN A 369 -4.91 32.31 2.27
C GLN A 369 -3.42 32.66 2.16
N GLN A 370 -2.81 33.19 3.21
CA GLN A 370 -1.36 33.46 3.26
C GLN A 370 -0.55 32.17 3.25
N GLY A 371 -1.02 31.12 3.93
CA GLY A 371 -0.41 29.79 3.83
C GLY A 371 -0.44 29.24 2.41
N VAL A 372 -1.58 29.38 1.70
CA VAL A 372 -1.71 28.97 0.28
C VAL A 372 -0.77 29.77 -0.61
N ALA A 373 -0.65 31.08 -0.41
CA ALA A 373 0.27 31.93 -1.15
C ALA A 373 1.74 31.51 -0.96
N CYS A 374 2.12 31.15 0.28
CA CYS A 374 3.44 30.61 0.59
C CYS A 374 3.68 29.26 -0.12
N LEU A 375 2.74 28.30 -0.03
CA LEU A 375 2.85 27.01 -0.72
C LEU A 375 2.98 27.18 -2.24
N ARG A 376 2.21 28.10 -2.83
CA ARG A 376 2.31 28.45 -4.26
C ARG A 376 3.71 28.98 -4.60
N GLU A 377 4.27 29.83 -3.76
CA GLU A 377 5.60 30.40 -3.98
C GLU A 377 6.71 29.34 -3.86
N VAL A 378 6.62 28.47 -2.86
CA VAL A 378 7.51 27.29 -2.71
C VAL A 378 7.45 26.39 -3.94
N ALA A 379 6.25 26.12 -4.46
CA ALA A 379 6.06 25.34 -5.68
C ALA A 379 6.63 26.06 -6.92
N ARG A 380 6.42 27.39 -7.04
CA ARG A 380 6.95 28.23 -8.12
C ARG A 380 8.48 28.18 -8.16
N GLN A 381 9.12 28.24 -6.99
CA GLN A 381 10.57 28.13 -6.84
C GLN A 381 11.09 26.69 -6.93
N ARG A 382 10.21 25.68 -7.00
CA ARG A 382 10.54 24.24 -7.00
C ARG A 382 11.44 23.83 -5.82
N CYS A 383 11.20 24.42 -4.65
CA CYS A 383 11.97 24.17 -3.43
C CYS A 383 11.13 23.50 -2.32
N ALA A 384 10.08 22.76 -2.70
CA ALA A 384 9.27 22.02 -1.75
C ALA A 384 10.12 20.99 -0.99
N PRO A 385 9.98 20.88 0.35
CA PRO A 385 10.62 19.82 1.12
C PRO A 385 10.00 18.46 0.78
N ALA A 386 10.51 17.39 1.39
CA ALA A 386 9.98 16.02 1.24
C ALA A 386 8.45 15.98 1.37
N SER A 387 7.91 16.64 2.38
CA SER A 387 6.48 16.81 2.62
C SER A 387 6.21 18.23 3.13
N ILE A 388 5.16 18.85 2.59
CA ILE A 388 4.61 20.12 3.07
C ILE A 388 3.09 19.99 3.05
N ARG A 389 2.45 20.25 4.20
CA ARG A 389 1.01 20.16 4.39
C ARG A 389 0.53 21.44 5.05
N LEU A 390 -0.46 22.10 4.46
CA LEU A 390 -1.10 23.27 5.03
C LEU A 390 -2.41 22.83 5.69
N MET A 391 -2.47 22.94 7.01
CA MET A 391 -3.68 22.68 7.78
C MET A 391 -4.49 23.98 7.93
N ASP A 392 -5.82 23.87 7.88
CA ASP A 392 -6.70 24.98 8.24
C ASP A 392 -6.72 25.18 9.77
N ASN A 393 -7.46 26.20 10.21
CA ASN A 393 -7.55 26.54 11.62
C ASN A 393 -8.28 25.47 12.46
N GLU A 394 -9.24 24.74 11.89
CA GLU A 394 -9.97 23.69 12.63
C GLU A 394 -9.07 22.48 12.89
N GLN A 395 -8.28 22.08 11.89
CA GLN A 395 -7.28 21.02 12.02
C GLN A 395 -6.16 21.40 13.00
N PHE A 396 -5.68 22.65 12.92
CA PHE A 396 -4.70 23.18 13.88
C PHE A 396 -5.25 23.14 15.31
N GLN A 397 -6.48 23.62 15.50
CA GLN A 397 -7.21 23.55 16.76
C GLN A 397 -7.31 22.11 17.28
N PHE A 398 -7.76 21.17 16.46
CA PHE A 398 -7.83 19.76 16.81
C PHE A 398 -6.47 19.20 17.29
N GLY A 399 -5.39 19.54 16.59
CA GLY A 399 -4.03 19.14 16.95
C GLY A 399 -3.62 19.62 18.33
N GLU A 400 -3.83 20.90 18.64
CA GLU A 400 -3.49 21.48 19.94
C GLU A 400 -4.40 20.90 21.05
N PHE A 401 -5.71 20.85 20.84
CA PHE A 401 -6.67 20.42 21.87
C PHE A 401 -6.54 18.96 22.26
N SER A 402 -5.98 18.11 21.40
CA SER A 402 -5.81 16.71 21.73
C SER A 402 -4.75 16.48 22.81
N PHE A 403 -3.72 17.33 22.90
CA PHE A 403 -2.53 17.08 23.72
C PHE A 403 -2.37 17.99 24.95
N PHE A 404 -2.99 19.17 24.97
CA PHE A 404 -2.88 20.07 26.12
C PHE A 404 -3.90 19.73 27.22
N ILE A 405 -3.39 19.49 28.43
CA ILE A 405 -4.17 19.53 29.67
C ILE A 405 -4.50 21.01 29.88
N HIS A 406 -5.75 21.42 30.13
CA HIS A 406 -6.13 22.47 31.11
C HIS A 406 -7.66 22.66 31.17
N VAL A 407 -8.23 22.36 32.34
CA VAL A 407 -9.68 22.15 32.59
C VAL A 407 -10.46 23.45 32.90
N LEU A 408 -9.81 24.61 32.92
CA LEU A 408 -10.39 25.80 33.57
C LEU A 408 -10.60 27.03 32.66
N TRP A 409 -10.29 26.96 31.36
CA TRP A 409 -10.38 28.11 30.46
C TRP A 409 -11.15 27.77 29.19
N ASN A 410 -11.86 28.77 28.63
CA ASN A 410 -12.41 28.65 27.30
C ASN A 410 -11.28 28.36 26.32
N ILE A 411 -11.44 27.31 25.52
CA ILE A 411 -10.56 26.86 24.45
C ILE A 411 -9.96 28.02 23.63
N LYS A 412 -10.78 29.01 23.25
CA LYS A 412 -10.34 30.17 22.48
C LYS A 412 -9.39 31.08 23.27
N ASP A 413 -9.60 31.21 24.57
CA ASP A 413 -8.80 32.05 25.44
C ASP A 413 -7.45 31.39 25.79
N ILE A 414 -7.40 30.05 25.85
CA ILE A 414 -6.14 29.31 25.99
C ILE A 414 -5.25 29.53 24.77
N LEU A 415 -5.77 29.30 23.56
CA LEU A 415 -4.99 29.49 22.34
C LEU A 415 -4.56 30.94 22.19
N LYS A 416 -5.44 31.91 22.52
CA LYS A 416 -5.03 33.31 22.59
C LYS A 416 -3.85 33.47 23.54
N ASN A 417 -3.94 33.05 24.79
CA ASN A 417 -2.85 33.25 25.75
C ASN A 417 -1.53 32.56 25.33
N LEU A 418 -1.60 31.32 24.83
CA LEU A 418 -0.43 30.55 24.40
C LEU A 418 0.31 31.22 23.24
N TYR A 419 -0.44 31.69 22.24
CA TYR A 419 0.13 32.29 21.03
C TYR A 419 0.33 33.81 21.13
N THR A 420 -0.29 34.49 22.10
CA THR A 420 0.00 35.91 22.39
C THR A 420 1.35 36.04 23.09
N ALA A 421 1.75 35.07 23.92
CA ALA A 421 3.07 35.02 24.55
C ALA A 421 4.22 34.72 23.56
N LEU A 422 3.92 34.11 22.41
CA LEU A 422 4.88 33.85 21.32
C LEU A 422 5.04 35.04 20.35
N LEU A 423 4.14 36.02 20.43
CA LEU A 423 4.15 37.23 19.60
C LEU A 423 4.76 38.45 20.31
N GLN A 424 5.15 38.29 21.59
CA GLN A 424 5.99 39.22 22.34
C GLN A 424 7.43 38.72 22.34
#